data_AF-A0A6B2EH86-F1
#
_entry.id   AF-A0A6B2EH86-F1
#
_cell.length_a   1.000
_cell.length_b   1.000
_cell.length_c   1.000
_cell.angle_alpha   90.00
_cell.angle_beta   90.00
_cell.angle_gamma   90.00
#
_symmetry.space_group_name_H-M   'P 1'
#
loop_
_entity.id
_entity.type
_entity.pdbx_description
1 polymer ?
#
loop_
_entity_poly.entity_id
_entity_poly.type
_entity_poly.pdbx_seq_one_letter_code
_entity_poly.pdbx_strand_id
1 'polypeptide(L)'
;MKIQLILLSVFLIATVCARFQNPYPKIQSHTPHSDDDTGEPLFLTPYIEAGNISLAQNLSAVSHAKLHWLQSHSGYFTVNKRYNSNMFFWFFRAKIDSENAPVVLWLQGG
;
A
#
# COMPACT_ATOMS: atom_id res chain seq x y z
N MET A 1 -27.20 -46.60 -18.28
CA MET A 1 -26.09 -46.30 -17.33
C MET A 1 -25.11 -45.25 -17.83
N LYS A 2 -24.52 -45.36 -19.04
CA LYS A 2 -23.53 -44.37 -19.55
C LYS A 2 -24.07 -42.93 -19.67
N ILE A 3 -25.30 -42.75 -20.17
CA ILE A 3 -25.92 -41.41 -20.34
C ILE A 3 -26.21 -40.75 -18.97
N GLN A 4 -26.64 -41.52 -17.97
CA GLN A 4 -26.87 -40.99 -16.62
C GLN A 4 -25.57 -40.53 -15.95
N LEU A 5 -24.46 -41.24 -16.18
CA LEU A 5 -23.14 -40.83 -15.69
C LEU A 5 -22.69 -39.49 -16.30
N ILE A 6 -22.96 -39.30 -17.60
CA ILE A 6 -22.61 -38.07 -18.32
C ILE A 6 -23.48 -36.89 -17.84
N LEU A 7 -24.77 -37.11 -17.60
CA LEU A 7 -25.65 -36.06 -17.06
C LEU A 7 -25.24 -35.65 -15.63
N LEU A 8 -24.84 -36.62 -14.80
CA LEU A 8 -24.35 -36.36 -13.45
C LEU A 8 -23.03 -35.57 -13.47
N SER A 9 -22.10 -35.90 -14.38
CA SER A 9 -20.83 -35.18 -14.49
C SER A 9 -21.02 -33.76 -15.00
N VAL A 10 -21.89 -33.53 -15.99
CA VAL A 10 -22.23 -32.19 -16.48
C VAL A 10 -22.90 -31.34 -15.40
N PHE A 11 -23.81 -31.92 -14.61
CA PHE A 11 -24.44 -31.24 -13.48
C PHE A 11 -23.43 -30.86 -12.38
N LEU A 12 -22.48 -31.75 -12.09
CA LEU A 12 -21.41 -31.49 -11.12
C LEU A 12 -20.46 -30.37 -11.61
N ILE A 13 -20.10 -30.38 -12.89
CA ILE A 13 -19.24 -29.33 -13.48
C ILE A 13 -19.97 -27.98 -13.48
N ALA A 14 -21.25 -27.95 -13.88
CA ALA A 14 -22.03 -26.71 -13.90
C ALA A 14 -22.20 -26.10 -12.50
N THR A 15 -22.40 -26.92 -11.47
CA THR A 15 -22.53 -26.45 -10.08
C THR A 15 -21.21 -25.96 -9.49
N VAL A 16 -20.07 -26.56 -9.86
CA VAL A 16 -18.74 -26.10 -9.44
C VAL A 16 -18.35 -24.80 -10.15
N CYS A 17 -18.57 -24.69 -11.46
CA CYS A 17 -18.22 -23.48 -12.23
C CYS A 17 -19.06 -22.26 -11.86
N ALA A 18 -20.34 -22.44 -11.51
CA ALA A 18 -21.21 -21.33 -11.12
C ALA A 18 -20.88 -20.72 -9.73
N ARG A 19 -20.05 -21.38 -8.92
CA ARG A 19 -19.68 -20.92 -7.57
C ARG A 19 -18.47 -19.97 -7.53
N PHE A 20 -17.81 -19.75 -8.67
CA PHE A 20 -16.63 -18.87 -8.79
C PHE A 20 -16.94 -17.55 -9.52
N GLN A 21 -18.15 -17.01 -9.39
CA GLN A 21 -18.40 -15.62 -9.79
C GLN A 21 -17.79 -14.71 -8.72
N ASN A 22 -16.76 -13.95 -9.08
CA ASN A 22 -16.15 -12.96 -8.20
C ASN A 22 -17.25 -12.00 -7.68
N PRO A 23 -17.58 -12.01 -6.37
CA PRO A 23 -18.66 -11.18 -5.84
C PRO A 23 -18.26 -9.70 -5.74
N TYR A 24 -16.97 -9.41 -5.90
CA TYR A 24 -16.44 -8.06 -5.80
C TYR A 24 -16.54 -7.34 -7.15
N PRO A 25 -17.03 -6.10 -7.17
CA PRO A 25 -17.03 -5.30 -8.38
C PRO A 25 -15.60 -5.10 -8.87
N LYS A 26 -15.40 -5.10 -10.18
CA LYS A 26 -14.10 -4.75 -10.77
C LYS A 26 -13.81 -3.29 -10.44
N ILE A 27 -12.76 -3.07 -9.66
CA ILE A 27 -12.26 -1.71 -9.35
C ILE A 27 -11.81 -1.10 -10.68
N GLN A 28 -12.37 0.05 -11.02
CA GLN A 28 -11.88 0.85 -12.15
C GLN A 28 -10.49 1.34 -11.77
N SER A 29 -9.45 0.78 -12.39
CA SER A 29 -8.11 1.29 -12.24
C SER A 29 -7.98 2.53 -13.11
N HIS A 30 -7.75 3.67 -12.48
CA HIS A 30 -7.14 4.79 -13.17
C HIS A 30 -5.67 4.45 -13.30
N THR A 31 -5.25 3.96 -14.46
CA THR A 31 -3.83 3.99 -14.80
C THR A 31 -3.43 5.46 -14.84
N PRO A 32 -2.46 5.91 -14.02
CA PRO A 32 -1.90 7.24 -14.16
C PRO A 32 -1.52 7.45 -15.64
N HIS A 33 -1.69 8.66 -16.15
CA HIS A 33 -1.17 8.96 -17.48
C HIS A 33 0.33 8.64 -17.48
N SER A 34 0.82 8.00 -18.55
CA SER A 34 2.20 7.53 -18.67
C SER A 34 3.26 8.61 -18.48
N ASP A 35 2.85 9.87 -18.51
CA ASP A 35 3.72 11.04 -18.53
C ASP A 35 3.74 11.77 -17.17
N ASP A 36 2.96 11.33 -16.18
CA ASP A 36 3.00 11.89 -14.83
C ASP A 36 4.24 11.37 -14.08
N ASP A 37 5.29 12.21 -14.03
CA ASP A 37 6.49 11.96 -13.25
C ASP A 37 6.18 11.98 -11.74
N THR A 38 6.23 10.82 -11.10
CA THR A 38 6.07 10.68 -9.65
C THR A 38 7.35 10.94 -8.86
N GLY A 39 8.45 11.26 -9.55
CA GLY A 39 9.77 11.47 -8.98
C GLY A 39 10.47 10.17 -8.54
N GLU A 40 11.68 10.35 -8.01
CA GLU A 40 12.51 9.26 -7.49
C GLU A 40 12.09 8.82 -6.08
N PRO A 41 12.21 7.52 -5.75
CA PRO A 41 11.86 7.01 -4.43
C PRO A 41 12.82 7.50 -3.35
N LEU A 42 12.27 7.99 -2.24
CA LEU A 42 13.05 8.44 -1.09
C LEU A 42 13.30 7.30 -0.08
N PHE A 43 14.55 6.82 -0.02
CA PHE A 43 15.01 5.88 1.00
C PHE A 43 15.61 6.63 2.19
N LEU A 44 15.00 6.46 3.37
CA LEU A 44 15.42 7.18 4.59
C LEU A 44 16.54 6.47 5.37
N THR A 45 16.66 5.15 5.22
CA THR A 45 17.62 4.33 5.98
C THR A 45 19.07 4.84 5.88
N PRO A 46 19.61 5.22 4.70
CA PRO A 46 20.99 5.73 4.62
C PRO A 46 21.22 7.00 5.45
N TYR A 47 20.24 7.91 5.48
CA TYR A 47 20.34 9.15 6.26
C TYR A 47 20.24 8.87 7.77
N ILE A 48 19.37 7.95 8.16
CA ILE A 48 19.18 7.55 9.58
C ILE A 48 20.43 6.85 10.10
N GLU A 49 21.01 5.93 9.34
CA GLU A 49 22.24 5.23 9.71
C GLU A 49 23.47 6.14 9.78
N ALA A 50 23.48 7.20 8.96
CA ALA A 50 24.50 8.25 9.03
C ALA A 50 24.29 9.23 10.21
N GLY A 51 23.22 9.07 11.02
CA GLY A 51 22.88 9.99 12.11
C GLY A 51 22.21 11.30 11.67
N ASN A 52 21.92 11.45 10.37
CA ASN A 52 21.34 12.65 9.78
C ASN A 52 19.80 12.68 9.93
N ILE A 53 19.32 12.64 11.17
CA ILE A 53 17.89 12.52 11.49
C ILE A 53 17.08 13.73 11.01
N SER A 54 17.55 14.95 11.30
CA SER A 54 16.86 16.18 10.88
C SER A 54 16.75 16.29 9.35
N LEU A 55 17.79 15.84 8.63
CA LEU A 55 17.77 15.79 7.16
C LEU A 55 16.74 14.77 6.67
N ALA A 56 16.70 13.57 7.25
CA ALA A 56 15.73 12.54 6.89
C ALA A 56 14.28 13.00 7.13
N GLN A 57 14.04 13.69 8.25
CA GLN A 57 12.73 14.28 8.57
C GLN A 57 12.34 15.37 7.56
N ASN A 58 13.28 16.24 7.18
CA ASN A 58 13.02 17.29 6.20
C ASN A 58 12.74 16.73 4.81
N LEU A 59 13.54 15.75 4.35
CA LEU A 59 13.35 15.11 3.04
C LEU A 59 12.03 14.35 2.95
N SER A 60 11.60 13.71 4.04
CA SER A 60 10.34 12.94 4.07
C SER A 60 9.09 13.80 4.13
N ALA A 61 9.20 15.11 4.36
CA ALA A 61 8.04 15.98 4.50
C ALA A 61 7.22 16.05 3.20
N VAL A 62 5.93 15.76 3.29
CA VAL A 62 5.03 15.75 2.12
C VAL A 62 4.46 17.15 1.90
N SER A 63 4.72 17.70 0.71
CA SER A 63 4.11 18.96 0.25
C SER A 63 3.09 18.68 -0.83
N HIS A 64 1.81 18.89 -0.54
CA HIS A 64 0.73 18.77 -1.53
C HIS A 64 -0.32 19.86 -1.33
N ALA A 65 -0.81 20.44 -2.42
CA ALA A 65 -1.71 21.60 -2.38
C ALA A 65 -2.97 21.37 -1.52
N LYS A 66 -3.53 20.15 -1.56
CA LYS A 66 -4.72 19.79 -0.78
C LYS A 66 -4.43 19.43 0.68
N LEU A 67 -3.16 19.21 1.04
CA LEU A 67 -2.71 18.75 2.37
C LEU A 67 -1.82 19.79 3.08
N HIS A 68 -1.79 21.03 2.61
CA HIS A 68 -0.90 22.09 3.14
C HIS A 68 -1.05 22.36 4.65
N TRP A 69 -2.22 22.08 5.23
CA TRP A 69 -2.51 22.27 6.65
C TRP A 69 -2.09 21.06 7.52
N LEU A 70 -1.70 19.94 6.89
CA LEU A 70 -1.42 18.67 7.55
C LEU A 70 0.06 18.33 7.43
N GLN A 71 0.77 18.36 8.56
CA GLN A 71 2.15 17.91 8.61
C GLN A 71 2.20 16.39 8.52
N SER A 72 2.76 15.89 7.42
CA SER A 72 2.90 14.46 7.16
C SER A 72 4.24 14.14 6.53
N HIS A 73 4.70 12.91 6.76
CA HIS A 73 5.99 12.41 6.30
C HIS A 73 5.80 11.07 5.61
N SER A 74 6.46 10.85 4.47
CA SER A 74 6.43 9.57 3.77
C SER A 74 7.80 9.20 3.21
N GLY A 75 7.96 7.93 2.87
CA GLY A 75 9.19 7.40 2.30
C GLY A 75 9.32 5.91 2.53
N TYR A 76 10.53 5.40 2.33
CA TYR A 76 10.84 3.99 2.47
C TYR A 76 11.90 3.74 3.54
N PHE A 77 11.68 2.73 4.37
CA PHE A 77 12.70 2.13 5.22
C PHE A 77 13.18 0.81 4.63
N THR A 78 14.49 0.63 4.54
CA THR A 78 15.11 -0.64 4.19
C THR A 78 15.02 -1.60 5.37
N VAL A 79 14.15 -2.60 5.26
CA VAL A 79 13.94 -3.63 6.29
C VAL A 79 14.86 -4.82 6.13
N ASN A 80 15.41 -5.04 4.92
CA ASN A 80 16.40 -6.08 4.67
C ASN A 80 17.38 -5.64 3.57
N LYS A 81 18.63 -5.37 3.94
CA LYS A 81 19.69 -4.94 3.01
C LYS A 81 20.12 -6.04 2.03
N ARG A 82 20.12 -7.31 2.46
CA ARG A 82 20.54 -8.45 1.62
C ARG A 82 19.67 -8.59 0.37
N TYR A 83 18.37 -8.34 0.53
CA TYR A 83 17.38 -8.50 -0.54
C TYR A 83 16.85 -7.17 -1.07
N ASN A 84 17.44 -6.04 -0.67
CA ASN A 84 16.94 -4.70 -0.97
C ASN A 84 15.43 -4.59 -0.70
N SER A 85 14.97 -5.14 0.43
CA SER A 85 13.56 -5.09 0.81
C SER A 85 13.29 -3.78 1.53
N ASN A 86 12.31 -3.04 1.02
CA ASN A 86 11.96 -1.71 1.49
C ASN A 86 10.46 -1.64 1.82
N MET A 87 10.13 -1.01 2.94
CA MET A 87 8.75 -0.83 3.41
C MET A 87 8.38 0.65 3.31
N PHE A 88 7.30 0.93 2.61
CA PHE A 88 6.70 2.27 2.54
C PHE A 88 6.00 2.61 3.86
N PHE A 89 6.04 3.88 4.25
CA PHE A 89 5.19 4.42 5.32
C PHE A 89 4.64 5.79 4.93
N TRP A 90 3.53 6.18 5.56
CA TRP A 90 3.02 7.55 5.55
C TRP A 90 2.50 7.90 6.95
N PHE A 91 3.26 8.75 7.62
CA PHE A 91 2.98 9.22 8.96
C PHE A 91 2.29 10.59 8.93
N PHE A 92 1.29 10.77 9.78
CA PHE A 92 0.55 12.03 9.95
C PHE A 92 0.68 12.48 11.39
N ARG A 93 1.11 13.73 11.61
CA ARG A 93 1.12 14.31 12.96
C ARG A 93 -0.31 14.50 13.45
N ALA A 94 -0.51 14.30 14.76
CA ALA A 94 -1.82 14.54 15.38
C ALA A 94 -2.21 16.02 15.19
N LYS A 95 -3.52 16.27 14.98
CA LYS A 95 -4.02 17.64 14.81
C LYS A 95 -4.01 18.44 16.12
N ILE A 96 -4.17 17.76 17.25
CA ILE A 96 -4.25 18.35 18.59
C ILE A 96 -3.09 17.79 19.40
N ASP A 97 -2.34 18.68 20.05
CA ASP A 97 -1.24 18.34 20.97
C ASP A 97 -0.24 17.31 20.39
N SER A 98 0.28 17.62 19.19
CA SER A 98 1.09 16.67 18.40
C SER A 98 2.41 16.26 19.04
N GLU A 99 2.91 17.01 20.03
CA GLU A 99 4.12 16.69 20.76
C GLU A 99 3.89 15.63 21.86
N ASN A 100 2.67 15.58 22.43
CA ASN A 100 2.34 14.64 23.52
C ASN A 100 1.35 13.54 23.11
N ALA A 101 0.72 13.68 21.94
CA ALA A 101 -0.22 12.69 21.43
C ALA A 101 0.45 11.31 21.22
N PRO A 102 -0.24 10.21 21.54
CA PRO A 102 0.30 8.88 21.32
C PRO A 102 0.44 8.56 19.83
N VAL A 103 1.44 7.74 19.50
CA VAL A 103 1.62 7.23 18.13
C VAL A 103 0.77 5.97 17.94
N VAL A 104 -0.01 5.94 16.85
CA VAL A 104 -0.80 4.77 16.46
C VAL A 104 -0.23 4.18 15.18
N LEU A 105 0.10 2.89 15.22
CA LEU A 105 0.48 2.12 14.03
C LEU A 105 -0.78 1.45 13.45
N TRP A 106 -1.15 1.84 12.23
CA TRP A 106 -2.27 1.25 11.51
C TRP A 106 -1.77 0.29 10.42
N LEU A 107 -2.24 -0.96 10.47
CA LEU A 107 -1.87 -2.01 9.52
C LEU A 107 -3.13 -2.59 8.89
N GLN A 108 -3.20 -2.58 7.56
CA GLN A 108 -4.23 -3.32 6.84
C GLN A 108 -3.80 -4.79 6.73
N GLY A 109 -4.75 -5.71 6.94
CA GLY A 109 -4.60 -7.11 6.55
C GLY A 109 -4.92 -7.32 5.07
N GLY A 110 -5.57 -8.43 4.76
CA GLY A 110 -6.08 -8.79 3.44
C GLY A 110 -7.01 -9.98 3.56
#